data_AF-A0A063BGZ2-F1
#
_entry.id   AF-A0A063BGZ2-F1
#
_cell.length_a   1.000
_cell.length_b   1.000
_cell.length_c   1.000
_cell.angle_alpha   90.00
_cell.angle_beta   90.00
_cell.angle_gamma   90.00
#
_symmetry.space_group_name_H-M   'P 1'
#
loop_
_entity.id
_entity.type
_entity.pdbx_description
1 polymer ?
#
loop_
_entity_poly.entity_id
_entity_poly.type
_entity_poly.pdbx_seq_one_letter_code
_entity_poly.pdbx_strand_id
1 'polypeptide(L)'
;MMTLYELLGVREDATDEEIKRGYRKAAMKAHPDRNVGFEASAHARFQEIKEAYAILSDPAQRRVYDTVYAEEMLRHARLREEEERRQAAREAEYARFVALAMRFAEAGHNRDVVFGVLLGRDCDEQVAERIAGSVVALHVSRQPDASRDAQNDEPMPQQDEGAAQAASTQDARQPDEMSQSAAAPPPKDDARKSDGRVHADFFSALWHSAFGLRQ
;
A
#
# COMPACT_ATOMS: atom_id res chain seq x y z
N MET A 1 16.88 -1.06 -1.68
CA MET A 1 18.25 -1.26 -2.19
C MET A 1 19.14 -1.71 -1.03
N MET A 2 19.80 -2.86 -1.16
CA MET A 2 20.74 -3.37 -0.16
C MET A 2 22.17 -3.03 -0.61
N THR A 3 23.01 -2.52 0.29
CA THR A 3 24.39 -2.12 -0.07
C THR A 3 25.36 -3.30 -0.03
N LEU A 4 26.51 -3.18 -0.70
CA LEU A 4 27.57 -4.20 -0.62
C LEU A 4 28.13 -4.29 0.82
N TYR A 5 28.14 -3.18 1.54
CA TYR A 5 28.53 -3.13 2.95
C TYR A 5 27.54 -3.90 3.82
N GLU A 6 26.23 -3.72 3.61
CA GLU A 6 25.17 -4.48 4.28
C GLU A 6 25.25 -5.97 3.98
N LEU A 7 25.65 -6.36 2.75
CA LEU A 7 25.81 -7.76 2.38
C LEU A 7 26.94 -8.45 3.14
N LEU A 8 28.06 -7.75 3.35
CA LEU A 8 29.14 -8.22 4.20
C LEU A 8 28.86 -8.04 5.70
N GLY A 9 27.78 -7.33 6.06
CA GLY A 9 27.42 -7.00 7.43
C GLY A 9 28.41 -6.05 8.09
N VAL A 10 29.00 -5.14 7.30
CA VAL A 10 29.93 -4.10 7.75
C VAL A 10 29.32 -2.73 7.52
N ARG A 11 29.89 -1.72 8.17
CA ARG A 11 29.49 -0.32 7.97
C ARG A 11 30.18 0.26 6.73
N GLU A 12 29.64 1.34 6.19
CA GLU A 12 30.21 2.05 5.03
C GLU A 12 31.59 2.66 5.33
N ASP A 13 31.85 3.00 6.60
CA ASP A 13 33.13 3.50 7.13
C ASP A 13 34.14 2.38 7.45
N ALA A 14 33.81 1.12 7.14
CA ALA A 14 34.67 -0.02 7.47
C ALA A 14 36.05 0.05 6.79
N THR A 15 37.06 -0.32 7.55
CA THR A 15 38.44 -0.51 7.08
C THR A 15 38.58 -1.79 6.27
N ASP A 16 39.64 -1.89 5.46
CA ASP A 16 39.90 -3.08 4.63
C ASP A 16 39.99 -4.37 5.46
N GLU A 17 40.53 -4.29 6.68
CA GLU A 17 40.60 -5.41 7.62
C GLU A 17 39.21 -5.83 8.14
N GLU A 18 38.31 -4.87 8.33
CA GLU A 18 36.92 -5.14 8.74
C GLU A 18 36.11 -5.73 7.59
N ILE A 19 36.31 -5.24 6.35
CA ILE A 19 35.70 -5.81 5.13
C ILE A 19 36.14 -7.27 4.97
N LYS A 20 37.44 -7.55 5.10
CA LYS A 20 37.99 -8.92 5.04
C LYS A 20 37.43 -9.81 6.15
N ARG A 21 37.22 -9.26 7.35
CA ARG A 21 36.60 -9.99 8.48
C ARG A 21 35.10 -10.24 8.25
N GLY A 22 34.40 -9.27 7.69
CA GLY A 22 32.98 -9.34 7.29
C GLY A 22 32.77 -10.44 6.25
N TYR A 23 33.58 -10.46 5.20
CA TYR A 23 33.58 -11.51 4.18
C TYR A 23 33.73 -12.91 4.77
N ARG A 24 34.73 -13.14 5.64
CA ARG A 24 34.89 -14.45 6.30
C ARG A 24 33.64 -14.87 7.08
N LYS A 25 33.05 -13.95 7.84
CA LYS A 25 31.83 -14.20 8.62
C LYS A 25 30.61 -14.49 7.73
N ALA A 26 30.45 -13.73 6.66
CA ALA A 26 29.35 -13.87 5.70
C ALA A 26 29.47 -15.20 4.92
N ALA A 27 30.67 -15.51 4.42
CA ALA A 27 30.98 -16.76 3.73
C ALA A 27 30.69 -17.99 4.61
N MET A 28 31.06 -17.95 5.89
CA MET A 28 30.75 -19.05 6.84
C MET A 28 29.25 -19.21 7.12
N LYS A 29 28.44 -18.16 6.96
CA LYS A 29 26.98 -18.25 7.08
C LYS A 29 26.34 -18.84 5.83
N ALA A 30 26.92 -18.58 4.66
CA ALA A 30 26.46 -19.10 3.37
C ALA A 30 27.04 -20.48 3.01
N HIS A 31 27.87 -21.08 3.87
CA HIS A 31 28.49 -22.38 3.59
C HIS A 31 27.44 -23.52 3.46
N PRO A 32 27.57 -24.43 2.48
CA PRO A 32 26.61 -25.52 2.23
C PRO A 32 26.44 -26.45 3.45
N ASP A 33 27.52 -26.69 4.20
CA ASP A 33 27.50 -27.51 5.43
C ASP A 33 26.50 -27.01 6.50
N ARG A 34 26.21 -25.71 6.53
CA ARG A 34 25.26 -25.12 7.50
C ARG A 34 23.86 -24.90 6.92
N ASN A 35 23.70 -25.08 5.62
CA ASN A 35 22.46 -24.81 4.88
C ASN A 35 21.99 -26.04 4.10
N VAL A 36 22.09 -27.21 4.73
CA VAL A 36 21.63 -28.49 4.17
C VAL A 36 20.14 -28.40 3.84
N GLY A 37 19.77 -28.70 2.59
CA GLY A 37 18.41 -28.58 2.07
C GLY A 37 18.09 -27.24 1.36
N PHE A 38 18.99 -26.25 1.44
CA PHE A 38 18.85 -24.95 0.74
C PHE A 38 20.10 -24.58 -0.07
N GLU A 39 20.79 -25.59 -0.62
CA GLU A 39 22.08 -25.43 -1.29
C GLU A 39 22.07 -24.40 -2.42
N ALA A 40 21.02 -24.37 -3.24
CA ALA A 40 20.88 -23.40 -4.32
C ALA A 40 20.82 -21.95 -3.81
N SER A 41 20.10 -21.70 -2.71
CA SER A 41 19.98 -20.38 -2.09
C SER A 41 21.28 -19.97 -1.37
N ALA A 42 21.94 -20.94 -0.72
CA ALA A 42 23.23 -20.74 -0.08
C ALA A 42 24.33 -20.41 -1.11
N HIS A 43 24.35 -21.12 -2.24
CA HIS A 43 25.27 -20.86 -3.35
C HIS A 43 25.05 -19.47 -3.97
N ALA A 44 23.80 -19.08 -4.22
CA ALA A 44 23.49 -17.75 -4.73
C ALA A 44 23.98 -16.64 -3.79
N ARG A 45 23.69 -16.75 -2.49
CA ARG A 45 24.19 -15.79 -1.48
C ARG A 45 25.71 -15.78 -1.37
N PHE A 46 26.34 -16.94 -1.48
CA PHE A 46 27.80 -17.03 -1.45
C PHE A 46 28.44 -16.30 -2.64
N GLN A 47 27.82 -16.43 -3.82
CA GLN A 47 28.25 -15.72 -5.01
C GLN A 47 28.09 -14.20 -4.85
N GLU A 48 26.95 -13.73 -4.34
CA GLU A 48 26.72 -12.31 -4.02
C GLU A 48 27.78 -11.77 -3.04
N ILE A 49 28.07 -12.52 -1.96
CA ILE A 49 29.08 -12.15 -0.94
C ILE A 49 30.48 -12.06 -1.56
N LYS A 50 30.81 -12.96 -2.48
CA LYS A 50 32.09 -12.99 -3.19
C LYS A 50 32.25 -11.78 -4.11
N GLU A 51 31.19 -11.41 -4.83
CA GLU A 51 31.17 -10.23 -5.71
C GLU A 51 31.29 -8.93 -4.91
N ALA A 52 30.56 -8.81 -3.79
CA ALA A 52 30.68 -7.66 -2.90
C ALA A 52 32.11 -7.49 -2.36
N TYR A 53 32.75 -8.59 -1.93
CA TYR A 53 34.14 -8.52 -1.49
C TYR A 53 35.10 -8.14 -2.62
N ALA A 54 34.90 -8.65 -3.85
CA ALA A 54 35.74 -8.29 -4.99
C ALA A 54 35.76 -6.77 -5.22
N ILE A 55 34.58 -6.14 -5.21
CA ILE A 55 34.43 -4.69 -5.41
C ILE A 55 34.96 -3.87 -4.22
N LEU A 56 34.63 -4.27 -2.99
CA LEU A 56 35.00 -3.52 -1.79
C LEU A 56 36.46 -3.69 -1.38
N SER A 57 37.13 -4.75 -1.83
CA SER A 57 38.54 -5.01 -1.50
C SER A 57 39.52 -4.17 -2.34
N ASP A 58 39.12 -3.71 -3.53
CA ASP A 58 39.94 -2.81 -4.35
C ASP A 58 39.55 -1.35 -4.08
N PRO A 59 40.47 -0.49 -3.60
CA PRO A 59 40.16 0.91 -3.31
C PRO A 59 39.72 1.71 -4.54
N ALA A 60 40.15 1.35 -5.75
CA ALA A 60 39.69 2.01 -6.98
C ALA A 60 38.22 1.68 -7.27
N GLN A 61 37.84 0.42 -7.09
CA GLN A 61 36.49 -0.07 -7.35
C GLN A 61 35.51 0.37 -6.27
N ARG A 62 35.97 0.38 -5.01
CA ARG A 62 35.21 0.94 -3.88
C ARG A 62 34.84 2.40 -4.13
N ARG A 63 35.77 3.23 -4.61
CA ARG A 63 35.49 4.63 -4.95
C ARG A 63 34.42 4.76 -6.03
N VAL A 64 34.53 3.98 -7.11
CA VAL A 64 33.53 4.00 -8.19
C VAL A 64 32.17 3.56 -7.65
N TYR A 65 32.12 2.49 -6.86
CA TYR A 65 30.90 2.04 -6.20
C TYR A 65 30.26 3.14 -5.36
N ASP A 66 31.03 3.77 -4.47
CA ASP A 66 30.53 4.82 -3.58
C ASP A 66 29.99 6.03 -4.38
N THR A 67 30.67 6.41 -5.48
CA THR A 67 30.21 7.52 -6.34
C THR A 67 28.91 7.21 -7.07
N VAL A 68 28.81 6.04 -7.70
CA VAL A 68 27.62 5.62 -8.44
C VAL A 68 26.45 5.44 -7.49
N TYR A 69 26.69 4.80 -6.34
CA TYR A 69 25.69 4.61 -5.31
C TYR A 69 25.14 5.95 -4.80
N ALA A 70 26.00 6.94 -4.55
CA ALA A 70 25.57 8.27 -4.13
C ALA A 70 24.69 8.97 -5.20
N GLU A 71 25.08 8.89 -6.47
CA GLU A 71 24.29 9.43 -7.58
C GLU A 71 22.92 8.76 -7.71
N GLU A 72 22.85 7.44 -7.60
CA GLU A 72 21.59 6.68 -7.62
C GLU A 72 20.70 7.03 -6.43
N MET A 73 21.26 7.15 -5.23
CA MET A 73 20.51 7.54 -4.04
C MET A 73 19.90 8.94 -4.18
N LEU A 74 20.64 9.89 -4.76
CA LEU A 74 20.11 11.22 -5.07
C LEU A 74 19.00 11.16 -6.13
N ARG A 75 19.15 10.33 -7.16
CA ARG A 75 18.13 10.12 -8.19
C ARG A 75 16.85 9.54 -7.58
N HIS A 76 16.96 8.52 -6.73
CA HIS A 76 15.83 7.93 -6.04
C HIS A 76 15.18 8.89 -5.03
N ALA A 77 15.95 9.72 -4.35
CA ALA A 77 15.40 10.78 -3.49
C ALA A 77 14.55 11.75 -4.30
N ARG A 78 15.06 12.23 -5.46
CA ARG A 78 14.32 13.14 -6.34
C ARG A 78 13.03 12.52 -6.88
N LEU A 79 13.08 11.26 -7.33
CA LEU A 79 11.90 10.57 -7.84
C LEU A 79 10.83 10.42 -6.76
N ARG A 80 11.22 10.06 -5.54
CA ARG A 80 10.31 9.99 -4.40
C ARG A 80 9.68 11.34 -4.10
N GLU A 81 10.48 12.42 -4.06
CA GLU A 81 9.93 13.77 -3.87
C GLU A 81 8.96 14.17 -4.99
N GLU A 82 9.25 13.83 -6.26
CA GLU A 82 8.34 14.09 -7.38
C GLU A 82 7.04 13.28 -7.27
N GLU A 83 7.13 12.01 -6.89
CA GLU A 83 5.98 11.14 -6.65
C GLU A 83 5.12 11.64 -5.50
N GLU A 84 5.73 11.98 -4.37
CA GLU A 84 5.07 12.58 -3.21
C GLU A 84 4.36 13.89 -3.60
N ARG A 85 5.02 14.75 -4.38
CA ARG A 85 4.40 15.98 -4.90
C ARG A 85 3.21 15.69 -5.81
N ARG A 86 3.34 14.72 -6.73
CA ARG A 86 2.24 14.31 -7.61
C ARG A 86 1.08 13.72 -6.82
N GLN A 87 1.37 12.91 -5.81
CA GLN A 87 0.38 12.33 -4.93
C GLN A 87 -0.33 13.41 -4.12
N ALA A 88 0.42 14.32 -3.49
CA ALA A 88 -0.14 15.45 -2.75
C ALA A 88 -1.02 16.34 -3.65
N ALA A 89 -0.62 16.57 -4.90
CA ALA A 89 -1.45 17.32 -5.86
C ALA A 89 -2.77 16.60 -6.18
N ARG A 90 -2.72 15.28 -6.43
CA ARG A 90 -3.92 14.46 -6.66
C ARG A 90 -4.83 14.42 -5.43
N GLU A 91 -4.25 14.28 -4.24
CA GLU A 91 -5.00 14.28 -2.97
C GLU A 91 -5.66 15.64 -2.71
N ALA A 92 -4.97 16.75 -2.98
CA ALA A 92 -5.52 18.09 -2.85
C ALA A 92 -6.68 18.32 -3.85
N GLU A 93 -6.54 17.84 -5.08
CA GLU A 93 -7.59 17.89 -6.09
C GLU A 93 -8.81 17.04 -5.69
N TYR A 94 -8.58 15.80 -5.27
CA TYR A 94 -9.63 14.92 -4.75
C TYR A 94 -10.35 15.54 -3.55
N ALA A 95 -9.60 16.10 -2.59
CA ALA A 95 -10.16 16.78 -1.43
C ALA A 95 -11.02 17.98 -1.82
N ARG A 96 -10.62 18.75 -2.85
CA ARG A 96 -11.45 19.83 -3.40
C ARG A 96 -12.77 19.31 -3.95
N PHE A 97 -12.76 18.23 -4.71
CA PHE A 97 -13.98 17.63 -5.26
C PHE A 97 -14.89 17.07 -4.16
N VAL A 98 -14.33 16.39 -3.16
CA VAL A 98 -15.09 15.89 -2.01
C VAL A 98 -15.71 17.03 -1.22
N ALA A 99 -14.97 18.10 -0.92
CA ALA A 99 -15.49 19.25 -0.19
C ALA A 99 -16.66 19.92 -0.93
N LEU A 100 -16.54 20.03 -2.25
CA LEU A 100 -17.62 20.52 -3.10
C LEU A 100 -18.85 19.60 -3.05
N ALA A 101 -18.65 18.29 -3.19
CA ALA A 101 -19.73 17.31 -3.14
C ALA A 101 -20.45 17.33 -1.78
N MET A 102 -19.71 17.41 -0.68
CA MET A 102 -20.26 17.52 0.68
C MET A 102 -21.17 18.73 0.82
N ARG A 103 -20.75 19.90 0.33
CA ARG A 103 -21.58 21.11 0.34
C ARG A 103 -22.91 20.93 -0.42
N PHE A 104 -22.89 20.23 -1.55
CA PHE A 104 -24.12 19.97 -2.32
C PHE A 104 -25.03 18.97 -1.61
N ALA A 105 -24.46 17.94 -1.00
CA ALA A 105 -25.23 16.98 -0.21
C ALA A 105 -25.86 17.64 1.03
N GLU A 106 -25.13 18.52 1.73
CA GLU A 106 -25.65 19.32 2.85
C GLU A 106 -26.80 20.24 2.44
N ALA A 107 -26.82 20.72 1.20
CA ALA A 107 -27.94 21.47 0.63
C ALA A 107 -29.14 20.60 0.22
N GLY A 108 -29.08 19.27 0.42
CA GLY A 108 -30.15 18.33 0.11
C GLY A 108 -30.19 17.87 -1.34
N HIS A 109 -29.11 18.05 -2.12
CA HIS A 109 -29.09 17.59 -3.51
C HIS A 109 -28.84 16.07 -3.64
N ASN A 110 -29.54 15.46 -4.59
CA ASN A 110 -29.41 14.03 -4.91
C ASN A 110 -28.07 13.71 -5.58
N ARG A 111 -27.67 12.42 -5.52
CA ARG A 111 -26.43 11.88 -6.09
C ARG A 111 -26.18 12.32 -7.54
N ASP A 112 -27.18 12.26 -8.41
CA ASP A 112 -26.99 12.54 -9.83
C ASP A 112 -26.68 14.02 -10.09
N VAL A 113 -27.18 14.92 -9.24
CA VAL A 113 -26.84 16.35 -9.28
C VAL A 113 -25.40 16.57 -8.82
N VAL A 114 -25.00 15.95 -7.72
CA VAL A 114 -23.60 15.99 -7.23
C VAL A 114 -22.65 15.46 -8.31
N PHE A 115 -22.99 14.32 -8.90
CA PHE A 115 -22.22 13.69 -9.97
C PHE A 115 -22.07 14.61 -11.19
N GLY A 116 -23.18 15.17 -11.70
CA GLY A 116 -23.14 16.10 -12.84
C GLY A 116 -22.31 17.37 -12.56
N VAL A 117 -22.35 17.89 -11.34
CA VAL A 117 -21.54 19.04 -10.93
C VAL A 117 -20.04 18.72 -10.89
N LEU A 118 -19.68 17.50 -10.49
CA LEU A 118 -18.28 17.05 -10.51
C LEU A 118 -17.76 16.89 -11.94
N LEU A 119 -18.54 16.26 -12.83
CA LEU A 119 -18.18 16.15 -14.25
C LEU A 119 -18.01 17.51 -14.92
N GLY A 120 -18.86 18.49 -14.59
CA GLY A 120 -18.76 19.86 -15.11
C GLY A 120 -17.54 20.64 -14.62
N ARG A 121 -16.73 20.08 -13.71
CA ARG A 121 -15.46 20.65 -13.22
C ARG A 121 -14.25 19.77 -13.57
N ASP A 122 -14.34 19.03 -14.67
CA ASP A 122 -13.28 18.17 -15.19
C ASP A 122 -12.86 17.05 -14.22
N CYS A 123 -13.76 16.63 -13.31
CA CYS A 123 -13.53 15.42 -12.53
C CYS A 123 -13.69 14.19 -13.45
N ASP A 124 -12.75 13.25 -13.33
CA ASP A 124 -12.87 11.94 -13.99
C ASP A 124 -14.18 11.25 -13.59
N GLU A 125 -14.79 10.53 -14.54
CA GLU A 125 -16.11 9.91 -14.38
C GLU A 125 -16.14 8.88 -13.25
N GLN A 126 -15.13 8.01 -13.15
CA GLN A 126 -15.08 6.99 -12.12
C GLN A 126 -14.84 7.60 -10.74
N VAL A 127 -14.02 8.66 -10.68
CA VAL A 127 -13.77 9.41 -9.45
C VAL A 127 -15.03 10.15 -9.01
N ALA A 128 -15.74 10.80 -9.93
CA ALA A 128 -16.98 11.52 -9.67
C ALA A 128 -18.07 10.59 -9.15
N GLU A 129 -18.21 9.40 -9.75
CA GLU A 129 -19.18 8.39 -9.33
C GLU A 129 -18.91 7.94 -7.89
N ARG A 130 -17.64 7.64 -7.57
CA ARG A 130 -17.21 7.23 -6.24
C ARG A 130 -17.49 8.32 -5.21
N ILE A 131 -17.10 9.56 -5.49
CA ILE A 131 -17.31 10.70 -4.59
C ILE A 131 -18.82 10.93 -4.37
N ALA A 132 -19.61 11.02 -5.43
CA ALA A 132 -21.05 11.30 -5.32
C ALA A 132 -21.79 10.19 -4.57
N GLY A 133 -21.43 8.92 -4.82
CA GLY A 133 -21.99 7.77 -4.11
C GLY A 133 -21.65 7.78 -2.62
N SER A 134 -20.37 7.94 -2.28
CA SER A 134 -19.92 7.94 -0.87
C SER A 134 -20.46 9.12 -0.06
N VAL A 135 -20.47 10.32 -0.63
CA VAL A 135 -20.91 11.54 0.07
C VAL A 135 -22.41 11.54 0.36
N VAL A 136 -23.24 11.16 -0.61
CA VAL A 136 -24.70 11.12 -0.41
C VAL A 136 -25.08 10.02 0.58
N ALA A 137 -24.44 8.85 0.50
CA ALA A 137 -24.65 7.78 1.47
C ALA A 137 -24.34 8.26 2.90
N LEU A 138 -23.20 8.94 3.10
CA LEU A 138 -22.82 9.52 4.39
C LEU A 138 -23.80 10.60 4.88
N HIS A 139 -24.35 11.42 3.97
CA HIS A 139 -25.32 12.45 4.33
C HIS A 139 -26.66 11.84 4.76
N VAL A 140 -27.17 10.87 4.01
CA VAL A 140 -28.42 10.16 4.34
C VAL A 140 -28.31 9.48 5.71
N SER A 141 -27.18 8.85 6.04
CA SER A 141 -26.97 8.25 7.35
C SER A 141 -26.84 9.26 8.52
N ARG A 142 -26.59 10.55 8.23
CA ARG A 142 -26.45 11.59 9.25
C ARG A 142 -27.73 12.36 9.53
N GLN A 143 -28.72 12.28 8.66
CA GLN A 143 -30.01 12.91 8.93
C GLN A 143 -30.66 12.18 10.11
N PRO A 144 -31.00 12.87 11.21
CA PRO A 144 -31.82 12.25 12.24
C PRO A 144 -33.12 11.81 11.56
N ASP A 145 -33.58 10.59 11.83
CA ASP A 145 -34.87 10.08 11.36
C ASP A 145 -35.96 11.09 11.76
N ALA A 146 -36.33 12.00 10.87
CA ALA A 146 -37.44 12.93 11.07
C ALA A 146 -38.78 12.17 11.23
N SER A 147 -38.78 10.86 10.99
CA SER A 147 -39.85 9.91 11.23
C SER A 147 -39.93 9.36 12.66
N ARG A 148 -38.94 9.60 13.55
CA ARG A 148 -38.99 9.15 14.97
C ARG A 148 -39.60 10.18 15.92
N ASP A 149 -39.58 11.46 15.59
CA ASP A 149 -40.05 12.53 16.49
C ASP A 149 -41.53 12.92 16.29
N ALA A 150 -42.24 12.30 15.35
CA ALA A 150 -43.64 12.62 15.03
C ALA A 150 -44.68 11.66 15.63
N GLN A 151 -44.27 10.64 16.41
CA GLN A 151 -45.16 9.55 16.87
C GLN A 151 -45.20 9.34 18.40
N ASN A 152 -44.76 10.31 19.21
CA ASN A 152 -44.80 10.20 20.69
C ASN A 152 -45.60 11.31 21.39
N ASP A 153 -46.64 11.83 20.73
CA ASP A 153 -47.71 12.57 21.40
C ASP A 153 -49.00 11.73 21.36
N GLU A 154 -49.15 10.80 22.30
CA GLU A 154 -50.47 10.31 22.69
C GLU A 154 -50.71 10.51 24.20
N PRO A 155 -51.90 11.00 24.60
CA PRO A 155 -52.22 11.35 25.97
C PRO A 155 -52.63 10.13 26.82
N MET A 156 -52.50 10.30 28.14
CA MET A 156 -52.73 9.31 29.20
C MET A 156 -54.02 8.45 29.09
N PRO A 157 -53.99 7.21 29.62
CA PRO A 157 -55.10 6.26 29.49
C PRO A 157 -56.20 6.49 30.54
N GLN A 158 -57.46 6.35 30.11
CA GLN A 158 -58.57 5.99 30.98
C GLN A 158 -59.05 4.59 30.60
N GLN A 159 -59.15 3.74 31.61
CA GLN A 159 -59.59 2.35 31.55
C GLN A 159 -61.10 2.30 31.26
N ASP A 160 -61.55 1.40 30.38
CA ASP A 160 -62.63 0.48 30.76
C ASP A 160 -62.75 -0.75 29.83
N GLU A 161 -63.24 -1.82 30.43
CA GLU A 161 -63.19 -3.21 30.00
C GLU A 161 -64.22 -3.61 28.92
N GLY A 162 -63.99 -4.74 28.22
CA GLY A 162 -65.09 -5.42 27.52
C GLY A 162 -64.74 -6.37 26.36
N ALA A 163 -64.41 -7.62 26.71
CA ALA A 163 -64.80 -8.90 26.09
C ALA A 163 -64.87 -9.12 24.55
N ALA A 164 -64.43 -10.33 24.20
CA ALA A 164 -64.95 -11.25 23.17
C ALA A 164 -64.20 -11.39 21.81
N GLN A 165 -63.36 -12.44 21.78
CA GLN A 165 -63.40 -13.59 20.87
C GLN A 165 -63.42 -13.42 19.33
N ALA A 166 -62.41 -14.08 18.75
CA ALA A 166 -62.46 -15.11 17.69
C ALA A 166 -62.06 -14.74 16.24
N ALA A 167 -61.40 -15.75 15.66
CA ALA A 167 -61.23 -16.08 14.24
C ALA A 167 -59.98 -15.56 13.49
N SER A 168 -58.94 -16.41 13.52
CA SER A 168 -58.21 -16.99 12.38
C SER A 168 -58.36 -16.33 11.02
N THR A 169 -57.24 -15.98 10.35
CA THR A 169 -56.90 -16.46 8.99
C THR A 169 -55.39 -16.35 8.78
N GLN A 170 -54.81 -17.41 8.20
CA GLN A 170 -53.41 -17.59 7.85
C GLN A 170 -53.00 -16.69 6.66
N ASP A 171 -51.76 -16.21 6.62
CA ASP A 171 -51.00 -16.23 5.37
C ASP A 171 -49.49 -16.33 5.62
N ALA A 172 -48.83 -17.07 4.74
CA ALA A 172 -47.49 -17.59 4.85
C ALA A 172 -46.40 -16.55 4.53
N ARG A 173 -45.21 -16.71 5.14
CA ARG A 173 -43.91 -16.51 4.48
C ARG A 173 -42.75 -17.05 5.33
N GLN A 174 -41.79 -17.65 4.62
CA GLN A 174 -40.61 -18.37 5.07
C GLN A 174 -39.61 -17.46 5.83
N PRO A 175 -38.78 -18.00 6.74
CA PRO A 175 -37.70 -17.27 7.36
C PRO A 175 -36.34 -17.45 6.65
N ASP A 176 -35.62 -16.33 6.62
CA ASP A 176 -34.18 -16.18 6.86
C ASP A 176 -33.16 -16.94 6.00
N GLU A 177 -32.61 -16.24 5.01
CA GLU A 177 -31.19 -16.35 4.69
C GLU A 177 -30.44 -15.13 5.23
N MET A 178 -29.73 -15.35 6.32
CA MET A 178 -28.63 -14.50 6.76
C MET A 178 -27.51 -14.53 5.70
N SER A 179 -27.20 -13.39 5.11
CA SER A 179 -25.89 -13.21 4.47
C SER A 179 -25.26 -11.91 4.96
N GLN A 180 -24.33 -12.09 5.90
CA GLN A 180 -23.41 -11.07 6.36
C GLN A 180 -22.39 -10.78 5.24
N SER A 181 -22.46 -9.60 4.64
CA SER A 181 -21.39 -9.09 3.79
C SER A 181 -20.28 -8.55 4.69
N ALA A 182 -19.24 -9.36 4.87
CA ALA A 182 -18.00 -8.98 5.53
C ALA A 182 -17.18 -8.07 4.60
N ALA A 183 -16.71 -6.96 5.17
CA ALA A 183 -15.86 -5.97 4.53
C ALA A 183 -14.56 -6.59 3.96
N ALA A 184 -14.29 -6.33 2.68
CA ALA A 184 -13.02 -6.65 2.05
C ALA A 184 -11.96 -5.59 2.38
N PRO A 185 -10.79 -5.95 2.95
CA PRO A 185 -9.66 -5.04 3.09
C PRO A 185 -8.90 -4.90 1.75
N PRO A 186 -8.24 -3.75 1.50
CA PRO A 186 -7.51 -3.50 0.25
C PRO A 186 -6.32 -4.47 0.07
N PRO A 187 -5.93 -4.75 -1.18
CA PRO A 187 -4.88 -5.73 -1.48
C PRO A 187 -3.53 -5.27 -0.91
N LYS A 188 -2.85 -6.21 -0.27
CA LYS A 188 -1.46 -6.03 0.17
C LYS A 188 -0.58 -6.06 -1.07
N ASP A 189 0.23 -5.00 -1.23
CA ASP A 189 1.33 -4.96 -2.18
C ASP A 189 2.37 -6.02 -1.81
N ASP A 190 2.24 -7.21 -2.41
CA ASP A 190 3.33 -8.19 -2.50
C ASP A 190 4.35 -7.69 -3.54
N ALA A 191 5.11 -6.67 -3.17
CA ALA A 191 6.24 -6.17 -3.95
C ALA A 191 7.44 -5.91 -3.04
N ARG A 192 7.92 -6.96 -2.36
CA ARG A 192 9.23 -6.92 -1.70
C ARG A 192 9.97 -8.24 -1.82
N LYS A 193 10.22 -8.67 -3.06
CA LYS A 193 11.17 -9.76 -3.36
C LYS A 193 11.71 -9.76 -4.80
N SER A 194 12.18 -8.62 -5.29
CA SER A 194 12.91 -8.55 -6.57
C SER A 194 14.14 -7.63 -6.55
N ASP A 195 14.30 -6.78 -5.54
CA ASP A 195 15.38 -5.76 -5.51
C ASP A 195 16.81 -6.29 -5.38
N GLY A 196 17.02 -7.53 -4.94
CA GLY A 196 18.37 -8.10 -4.78
C GLY A 196 19.02 -8.53 -6.09
N ARG A 197 18.21 -8.91 -7.09
CA ARG A 197 18.72 -9.43 -8.37
C ARG A 197 19.17 -8.32 -9.32
N VAL A 198 18.46 -7.19 -9.30
CA VAL A 198 18.73 -6.05 -10.19
C VAL A 198 20.12 -5.43 -9.92
N HIS A 199 20.58 -5.42 -8.66
CA HIS A 199 21.88 -4.85 -8.33
C HIS A 199 23.04 -5.77 -8.72
N ALA A 200 22.87 -7.09 -8.58
CA ALA A 200 23.82 -8.09 -9.09
C ALA A 200 23.87 -8.07 -10.62
N ASP A 201 22.74 -7.91 -11.29
CA ASP A 201 22.66 -7.83 -12.75
C ASP A 201 23.24 -6.51 -13.29
N PHE A 202 23.00 -5.37 -12.61
CA PHE A 202 23.56 -4.07 -12.98
C PHE A 202 25.07 -4.01 -12.75
N PHE A 203 25.56 -4.45 -11.59
CA PHE A 203 27.00 -4.48 -11.32
C PHE A 203 27.70 -5.56 -12.15
N SER A 204 27.08 -6.71 -12.41
CA SER A 204 27.60 -7.69 -13.36
C SER A 204 27.68 -7.10 -14.77
N ALA A 205 26.65 -6.38 -15.24
CA ALA A 205 26.69 -5.73 -16.55
C ALA A 205 27.72 -4.59 -16.64
N LEU A 206 27.80 -3.74 -15.61
CA LEU A 206 28.78 -2.66 -15.51
C LEU A 206 30.21 -3.22 -15.41
N TRP A 207 30.40 -4.30 -14.67
CA TRP A 207 31.69 -4.99 -14.50
C TRP A 207 32.14 -5.73 -15.76
N HIS A 208 31.25 -6.46 -16.43
CA HIS A 208 31.54 -7.09 -17.71
C HIS A 208 31.85 -6.04 -18.78
N SER A 209 31.15 -4.89 -18.78
CA SER A 209 31.40 -3.78 -19.70
C SER A 209 32.69 -3.00 -19.38
N ALA A 210 33.07 -2.84 -18.11
CA ALA A 210 34.23 -2.05 -17.69
C ALA A 210 35.54 -2.87 -17.59
N PHE A 211 35.46 -4.17 -17.36
CA PHE A 211 36.63 -5.04 -17.09
C PHE A 211 36.68 -6.36 -17.88
N GLY A 212 35.73 -6.60 -18.80
CA GLY A 212 35.90 -7.50 -19.94
C GLY A 212 36.57 -8.86 -19.67
N LEU A 213 36.02 -9.67 -18.77
CA LEU A 213 36.35 -11.09 -18.74
C LEU A 213 35.47 -11.85 -19.73
N ARG A 214 36.08 -12.19 -20.86
CA ARG A 214 35.66 -13.23 -21.80
C ARG A 214 35.59 -14.56 -21.01
N GLN A 215 34.40 -15.12 -20.84
CA GLN A 215 34.31 -16.58 -20.70
C GLN A 215 34.55 -17.22 -22.06
#